data_AF-A0A2U7N067-F1
#
_entry.id   AF-A0A2U7N067-F1
#
_cell.length_a   1.000
_cell.length_b   1.000
_cell.length_c   1.000
_cell.angle_alpha   90.00
_cell.angle_beta   90.00
_cell.angle_gamma   90.00
#
_symmetry.space_group_name_H-M   'P 1'
#
loop_
_entity.id
_entity.type
_entity.pdbx_description
1 polymer ?
#
loop_
_entity_poly.entity_id
_entity_poly.type
_entity_poly.pdbx_seq_one_letter_code
_entity_poly.pdbx_strand_id
1 'polypeptide(L)'
;WLEAMYGKLTGDWSKLNTAWQKMEQYIIPGATDQPTNSFYNPNKPATYASEWPLPDNYPSPLQSGVAVGQDPLANELKSTYGTSDIYGMHWLLDVDNWYGF
;
A
#
# COMPACT_ATOMS: atom_id res chain seq x y z
N TRP A 1 11.52 -13.97 -4.45
CA TRP A 1 12.95 -14.23 -4.72
C TRP A 1 13.24 -15.71 -4.99
N LEU A 2 12.83 -16.63 -4.10
CA LEU A 2 13.02 -18.08 -4.27
C LEU A 2 12.70 -18.59 -5.69
N GLU A 3 11.53 -18.25 -6.21
CA GLU A 3 11.09 -18.72 -7.54
C GLU A 3 11.87 -18.11 -8.72
N ALA A 4 12.50 -16.95 -8.54
CA ALA A 4 13.39 -16.40 -9.55
C ALA A 4 14.69 -17.21 -9.63
N MET A 5 15.21 -17.69 -8.50
CA MET A 5 16.36 -18.59 -8.47
C MET A 5 16.01 -19.95 -9.10
N TYR A 6 14.83 -20.50 -8.77
CA TYR A 6 14.33 -21.72 -9.37
C TYR A 6 14.25 -21.58 -10.91
N GLY A 7 13.65 -20.51 -11.42
CA GLY A 7 13.59 -20.24 -12.86
C GLY A 7 14.97 -20.09 -13.50
N LYS A 8 15.92 -19.43 -12.81
CA LYS A 8 17.30 -19.30 -13.30
C LYS A 8 18.02 -20.65 -13.43
N LEU A 9 17.83 -21.57 -12.49
CA LEU A 9 18.52 -22.86 -12.46
C LEU A 9 17.87 -23.92 -13.36
N THR A 10 16.55 -23.86 -13.52
CA THR A 10 15.77 -24.91 -14.21
C THR A 10 15.26 -24.48 -15.59
N GLY A 11 15.16 -23.19 -15.86
CA GLY A 11 14.45 -22.63 -17.01
C GLY A 11 12.93 -22.58 -16.86
N ASP A 12 12.36 -23.11 -15.77
CA ASP A 12 10.93 -23.07 -15.49
C ASP A 12 10.55 -21.81 -14.68
N TRP A 13 9.95 -20.83 -15.38
CA TRP A 13 9.49 -19.57 -14.79
C TRP A 13 8.04 -19.61 -14.30
N SER A 14 7.33 -20.74 -14.46
CA SER A 14 5.92 -20.86 -14.07
C SER A 14 5.69 -20.54 -12.59
N LYS A 15 6.65 -20.90 -11.73
CA LYS A 15 6.56 -20.69 -10.28
C LYS A 15 6.67 -19.21 -9.90
N LEU A 16 7.51 -18.46 -10.62
CA LEU A 16 7.62 -17.02 -10.40
C LEU A 16 6.32 -16.31 -10.78
N ASN A 17 5.69 -16.72 -11.88
CA ASN A 17 4.38 -16.21 -12.28
C ASN A 17 3.31 -16.52 -11.24
N THR A 18 3.28 -17.75 -10.70
CA THR A 18 2.36 -18.12 -9.61
C THR A 18 2.61 -17.28 -8.35
N ALA A 19 3.87 -17.06 -7.97
CA ALA A 19 4.20 -16.24 -6.81
C ALA A 19 3.73 -14.77 -6.99
N TRP A 20 3.90 -14.22 -8.20
CA TRP A 20 3.42 -12.87 -8.52
C TRP A 20 1.89 -12.77 -8.48
N GLN A 21 1.20 -13.73 -9.09
CA GLN A 21 -0.27 -13.81 -9.04
C GLN A 21 -0.80 -13.88 -7.60
N LYS A 22 -0.11 -14.62 -6.72
CA LYS A 22 -0.49 -14.71 -5.29
C LYS A 22 -0.25 -13.41 -4.54
N MET A 23 0.83 -12.70 -4.86
CA MET A 23 1.08 -11.36 -4.32
C MET A 23 -0.02 -10.38 -4.72
N GLU A 24 -0.36 -10.31 -6.02
CA GLU A 24 -1.45 -9.47 -6.53
C GLU A 24 -2.81 -9.83 -5.92
N GLN A 25 -3.07 -11.13 -5.73
CA GLN A 25 -4.35 -11.60 -5.23
C GLN A 25 -4.60 -11.25 -3.75
N TYR A 26 -3.58 -11.34 -2.91
CA TYR A 26 -3.79 -11.37 -1.46
C TYR A 26 -3.17 -10.23 -0.67
N ILE A 27 -2.07 -9.61 -1.14
CA ILE A 27 -1.35 -8.62 -0.35
C ILE A 27 -1.29 -7.23 -0.99
N ILE A 28 -1.56 -7.11 -2.30
CA ILE A 28 -1.82 -5.83 -2.94
C ILE A 28 -3.32 -5.54 -2.80
N PRO A 29 -3.73 -4.47 -2.09
CA PRO A 29 -5.14 -4.16 -1.91
C PRO A 29 -5.85 -3.95 -3.26
N GLY A 30 -6.99 -4.62 -3.48
CA GLY A 30 -7.81 -4.42 -4.68
C GLY A 30 -8.73 -3.21 -4.54
N ALA A 31 -9.51 -2.91 -5.59
CA ALA A 31 -10.43 -1.77 -5.58
C ALA A 31 -11.47 -1.81 -4.44
N THR A 32 -11.85 -3.00 -3.95
CA THR A 32 -12.73 -3.16 -2.79
C THR A 32 -12.07 -2.78 -1.47
N ASP A 33 -10.75 -2.93 -1.39
CA ASP A 33 -9.97 -2.75 -0.17
C ASP A 33 -9.47 -1.29 -0.06
N GLN A 34 -9.44 -0.57 -1.19
CA GLN A 34 -9.10 0.86 -1.28
C GLN A 34 -10.09 1.69 -2.14
N PRO A 35 -11.40 1.68 -1.84
CA PRO A 35 -12.46 2.11 -2.78
C PRO A 35 -12.58 3.63 -3.00
N THR A 36 -11.91 4.45 -2.20
CA THR A 36 -12.13 5.91 -2.15
C THR A 36 -10.92 6.75 -2.55
N ASN A 37 -9.93 6.17 -3.23
CA ASN A 37 -8.75 6.91 -3.70
C ASN A 37 -9.10 8.07 -4.63
N SER A 38 -10.27 8.02 -5.30
CA SER A 38 -10.76 9.12 -6.14
C SER A 38 -11.02 10.43 -5.37
N PHE A 39 -11.12 10.38 -4.04
CA PHE A 39 -11.28 11.56 -3.18
C PHE A 39 -9.95 12.20 -2.79
N TYR A 40 -8.82 11.56 -3.10
CA TYR A 40 -7.49 12.06 -2.74
C TYR A 40 -7.21 13.43 -3.39
N ASN A 41 -6.63 14.34 -2.59
CA ASN A 41 -6.21 15.66 -3.05
C ASN A 41 -4.69 15.80 -2.88
N PRO A 42 -3.90 15.79 -3.98
CA PRO A 42 -2.44 15.91 -3.88
C PRO A 42 -1.98 17.25 -3.30
N ASN A 43 -2.81 18.30 -3.31
CA ASN A 43 -2.50 19.58 -2.67
C ASN A 43 -2.78 19.59 -1.16
N LYS A 44 -3.46 18.55 -0.64
CA LYS A 44 -3.77 18.36 0.78
C LYS A 44 -3.67 16.86 1.12
N PRO A 45 -2.46 16.28 1.07
CA PRO A 45 -2.29 14.83 1.08
C PRO A 45 -2.61 14.18 2.44
N ALA A 46 -2.46 14.92 3.54
CA ALA A 46 -2.73 14.43 4.89
C ALA A 46 -3.01 15.60 5.87
N THR A 47 -3.46 15.27 7.07
CA THR A 47 -3.45 16.17 8.23
C THR A 47 -2.35 15.70 9.19
N TYR A 48 -1.47 16.60 9.61
CA TYR A 48 -0.35 16.25 10.49
C TYR A 48 -0.84 15.78 11.87
N ALA A 49 -0.15 14.77 12.41
CA ALA A 49 -0.19 14.35 13.81
C ALA A 49 1.24 14.02 14.24
N SER A 50 1.60 14.33 15.48
CA SER A 50 2.93 14.05 16.01
C SER A 50 3.10 12.57 16.35
N GLU A 51 4.30 12.05 16.13
CA GLU A 51 4.74 10.81 16.78
C GLU A 51 5.16 11.10 18.22
N TRP A 52 5.06 10.11 19.09
CA TRP A 52 5.41 10.25 20.51
C TRP A 52 6.37 9.15 20.97
N PRO A 53 7.24 9.43 21.96
CA PRO A 53 8.21 8.46 22.45
C PRO A 53 7.59 7.23 23.13
N LEU A 54 6.36 7.35 23.66
CA LEU A 54 5.68 6.28 24.40
C LEU A 54 4.25 6.05 23.89
N PRO A 55 3.75 4.80 23.91
CA PRO A 55 2.37 4.49 23.54
C PRO A 55 1.31 5.21 24.37
N ASP A 56 1.58 5.47 25.66
CA ASP A 56 0.65 6.14 26.59
C ASP A 56 0.30 7.58 26.17
N ASN A 57 1.05 8.16 25.24
CA ASN A 57 0.79 9.49 24.69
C ASN A 57 -0.15 9.47 23.46
N TYR A 58 -0.61 8.29 23.04
CA TYR A 58 -1.62 8.15 22.00
C TYR A 58 -3.04 8.06 22.61
N PRO A 59 -4.09 8.54 21.91
CA PRO A 59 -4.09 9.02 20.53
C PRO A 59 -3.46 10.41 20.35
N SER A 60 -2.63 10.57 19.31
CA SER A 60 -2.07 11.88 18.95
C SER A 60 -3.16 12.75 18.29
N PRO A 61 -3.34 14.01 18.72
CA PRO A 61 -4.29 14.91 18.10
C PRO A 61 -3.85 15.32 16.68
N LEU A 62 -4.82 15.50 15.79
CA LEU A 62 -4.63 16.09 14.46
C LEU A 62 -4.40 17.61 14.60
N GLN A 63 -3.43 18.15 13.86
CA GLN A 63 -3.08 19.57 13.90
C GLN A 63 -3.18 20.20 12.51
N SER A 64 -4.36 20.72 12.17
CA SER A 64 -4.62 21.36 10.86
C SER A 64 -3.86 22.67 10.61
N GLY A 65 -3.23 23.24 11.65
CA GLY A 65 -2.41 24.45 11.55
C GLY A 65 -0.95 24.20 11.13
N VAL A 66 -0.51 22.94 11.13
CA VAL A 66 0.85 22.57 10.69
C VAL A 66 0.88 22.49 9.16
N ALA A 67 1.89 23.12 8.56
CA ALA A 67 2.06 23.11 7.10
C ALA A 67 2.32 21.68 6.59
N VAL A 68 1.62 21.30 5.53
CA VAL A 68 1.79 20.03 4.82
C VAL A 68 2.16 20.34 3.37
N GLY A 69 3.11 19.58 2.81
CA GLY A 69 3.55 19.73 1.42
C GLY A 69 2.51 19.28 0.39
N GLN A 70 2.85 19.47 -0.88
CA GLN A 70 2.11 18.89 -2.00
C GLN A 70 2.73 17.55 -2.39
N ASP A 71 1.89 16.58 -2.76
CA ASP A 71 2.32 15.31 -3.34
C ASP A 71 2.55 15.47 -4.86
N PRO A 72 3.80 15.34 -5.34
CA PRO A 72 4.11 15.51 -6.75
C PRO A 72 3.81 14.29 -7.62
N LEU A 73 3.51 13.12 -7.03
CA LEU A 73 3.44 11.84 -7.75
C LEU A 73 2.03 11.41 -8.14
N ALA A 74 1.02 11.70 -7.30
CA ALA A 74 -0.31 11.12 -7.51
C ALA A 74 -0.94 11.42 -8.87
N ASN A 75 -0.76 12.64 -9.40
CA ASN A 75 -1.27 13.00 -10.73
C ASN A 75 -0.55 12.26 -11.86
N GLU A 76 0.77 12.12 -11.76
CA GLU A 76 1.58 11.40 -12.75
C GLU A 76 1.22 9.91 -12.77
N LEU A 77 1.15 9.28 -11.61
CA LEU A 77 0.79 7.87 -11.46
C LEU A 77 -0.63 7.63 -11.97
N LYS A 78 -1.59 8.47 -11.57
CA LYS A 78 -2.98 8.36 -12.06
C LYS A 78 -3.06 8.49 -13.58
N SER A 79 -2.34 9.44 -14.17
CA SER A 79 -2.32 9.62 -15.62
C SER A 79 -1.67 8.44 -16.36
N THR A 80 -0.68 7.80 -15.74
CA THR A 80 0.08 6.69 -16.33
C THR A 80 -0.72 5.39 -16.29
N TYR A 81 -1.40 5.11 -15.19
CA TYR A 81 -2.06 3.83 -14.94
C TYR A 81 -3.59 3.86 -15.08
N GLY A 82 -4.20 5.04 -15.26
CA GLY A 82 -5.64 5.18 -15.47
C GLY A 82 -6.50 4.91 -14.23
N THR A 83 -5.88 4.74 -13.05
CA THR A 83 -6.55 4.54 -11.76
C THR A 83 -5.89 5.40 -10.68
N SER A 84 -6.63 5.71 -9.61
CA SER A 84 -6.05 6.35 -8.41
C SER A 84 -5.60 5.32 -7.37
N ASP A 85 -5.79 4.03 -7.65
CA ASP A 85 -5.42 2.95 -6.74
C ASP A 85 -3.90 2.72 -6.70
N ILE A 86 -3.42 2.32 -5.52
CA ILE A 86 -2.00 2.07 -5.28
C ILE A 86 -1.69 0.60 -5.53
N TYR A 87 -0.84 0.34 -6.52
CA TYR A 87 -0.26 -0.98 -6.75
C TYR A 87 1.00 -1.16 -5.89
N GLY A 88 0.78 -1.48 -4.62
CA GLY A 88 1.84 -1.72 -3.64
C GLY A 88 1.37 -2.71 -2.59
N MET A 89 2.27 -3.59 -2.13
CA MET A 89 1.93 -4.57 -1.10
C MET A 89 1.66 -3.86 0.23
N HIS A 90 0.58 -4.25 0.91
CA HIS A 90 0.48 -4.00 2.34
C HIS A 90 1.51 -4.86 3.10
N TRP A 91 1.82 -4.49 4.35
CA TRP A 91 2.96 -5.08 5.05
C TRP A 91 2.62 -6.32 5.91
N LEU A 92 1.36 -6.49 6.30
CA LEU A 92 0.91 -7.55 7.21
C LEU A 92 -0.40 -8.18 6.74
N LEU A 93 -0.51 -9.51 6.84
CA LEU A 93 -1.74 -10.26 6.63
C LEU A 93 -1.96 -11.23 7.78
N ASP A 94 -3.22 -11.35 8.20
CA ASP A 94 -3.68 -12.45 9.03
C ASP A 94 -4.29 -13.53 8.13
N VAL A 95 -3.45 -14.48 7.71
CA VAL A 95 -3.75 -15.40 6.60
C VAL A 95 -4.91 -16.36 6.91
N ASP A 96 -5.06 -16.74 8.18
CA ASP A 96 -6.09 -17.69 8.62
C ASP A 96 -7.22 -17.01 9.41
N ASN A 97 -7.27 -15.68 9.39
CA ASN A 97 -8.17 -14.86 10.19
C ASN A 97 -8.16 -15.24 11.69
N TRP A 98 -6.95 -15.35 12.26
CA TRP A 98 -6.76 -15.66 13.68
C TRP A 98 -7.38 -14.60 14.61
N TYR A 99 -7.32 -13.33 14.23
CA TYR A 99 -7.87 -12.22 15.02
C TYR A 99 -9.38 -12.02 14.84
N GLY A 100 -10.00 -12.57 13.79
CA GLY A 100 -11.45 -12.51 13.58
C GLY A 100 -11.98 -11.18 13.06
N PHE A 101 -11.18 -10.40 12.32
CA PHE A 101 -11.60 -9.16 11.68
C PHE A 101 -12.33 -9.40 10.34
#